data_AF-A0AAC8YDB5-F1
#
_entry.id   AF-A0AAC8YDB5-F1
#
_cell.length_a   1.000
_cell.length_b   1.000
_cell.length_c   1.000
_cell.angle_alpha   90.00
_cell.angle_beta   90.00
_cell.angle_gamma   90.00
#
_symmetry.space_group_name_H-M   'P 1'
#
loop_
_entity.id
_entity.type
_entity.pdbx_description
1 polymer ?
#
loop_
_entity_poly.entity_id
_entity_poly.type
_entity_poly.pdbx_seq_one_letter_code
_entity_poly.pdbx_strand_id
1 'polypeptide(L)'
;MPGFILATTKSAIANGAVQVRIPGAPADVLAQATWQLDGVTTGCQVLLASQGGRLWAVALVGAKGAKPQGGVDGEAPDLPPEMVGGWGGESTLVPSWSGTWRAGSWRTDTQDLVQGDPGGGTCTGAAFWPASAWGTLRGADLTLTRLAGGTSGPAPLTMALLAGPAGEVWPAVLATADGPTLTVGDTAIWDIPDGWLPRLTSGKAGGIGIVGATPAIIDGAHMDLHIGWERTVA
;
A
#
# COMPACT_ATOMS: atom_id res chain seq x y z
N MET A 1 9.94 27.48 13.74
CA MET A 1 8.82 26.82 13.04
C MET A 1 7.69 26.67 14.04
N PRO A 2 6.47 27.14 13.75
CA PRO A 2 5.32 26.86 14.59
C PRO A 2 5.04 25.35 14.53
N GLY A 3 5.25 24.64 15.63
CA GLY A 3 4.95 23.21 15.72
C GLY A 3 3.45 23.00 15.81
N PHE A 4 2.93 22.02 15.07
CA PHE A 4 1.55 21.58 15.22
C PHE A 4 1.41 20.64 16.42
N ILE A 5 0.30 20.75 17.15
CA ILE A 5 -0.02 19.92 18.31
C ILE A 5 -1.29 19.13 17.99
N LEU A 6 -1.24 17.81 18.11
CA LEU A 6 -2.42 16.96 17.98
C LEU A 6 -3.25 17.03 19.26
N ALA A 7 -4.57 17.21 19.14
CA ALA A 7 -5.48 17.27 20.28
C ALA A 7 -6.82 16.57 19.98
N THR A 8 -7.48 16.09 21.04
CA THR A 8 -8.81 15.46 20.96
C THR A 8 -9.89 16.47 21.32
N THR A 9 -10.91 16.63 20.49
CA THR A 9 -12.03 17.54 20.78
C THR A 9 -12.91 17.01 21.91
N LYS A 10 -13.37 17.91 22.76
CA LYS A 10 -14.31 17.65 23.87
C LYS A 10 -15.70 18.19 23.60
N SER A 11 -15.82 19.11 22.65
CA SER A 11 -17.08 19.67 22.19
C SER A 11 -17.16 19.68 20.68
N ALA A 12 -18.36 19.91 20.15
CA ALA A 12 -18.51 20.45 18.81
C ALA A 12 -18.01 21.90 18.74
N ILE A 13 -17.87 22.43 17.53
CA ILE A 13 -17.58 23.87 17.34
C ILE A 13 -18.79 24.68 17.80
N ALA A 14 -18.56 25.65 18.68
CA ALA A 14 -19.55 26.61 19.11
C ALA A 14 -18.91 28.00 19.15
N ASN A 15 -19.58 29.01 18.57
CA ASN A 15 -19.11 30.39 18.53
C ASN A 15 -17.68 30.54 17.97
N GLY A 16 -17.35 29.79 16.92
CA GLY A 16 -16.02 29.84 16.29
C GLY A 16 -14.90 29.22 17.12
N ALA A 17 -15.21 28.46 18.18
CA ALA A 17 -14.23 27.81 19.02
C ALA A 17 -14.59 26.35 19.31
N VAL A 18 -13.60 25.55 19.67
CA VAL A 18 -13.75 24.16 20.08
C VAL A 18 -12.92 23.87 21.33
N GLN A 19 -13.51 23.16 22.29
CA GLN A 19 -12.80 22.69 23.46
C GLN A 19 -12.01 21.44 23.08
N VAL A 20 -10.73 21.38 23.44
CA VAL A 20 -9.80 20.31 23.08
C VAL A 20 -8.97 19.86 24.28
N ARG A 21 -8.63 18.57 24.33
CA ARG A 21 -7.67 17.98 25.25
C ARG A 21 -6.35 17.78 24.52
N ILE A 22 -5.32 18.48 24.95
CA ILE A 22 -3.94 18.24 24.52
C ILE A 22 -3.35 17.11 25.39
N PRO A 23 -2.73 16.07 24.81
CA PRO A 23 -2.06 15.02 25.59
C PRO A 23 -1.01 15.61 26.55
N GLY A 24 -1.09 15.22 27.82
CA GLY A 24 -0.18 15.72 28.86
C GLY A 24 -0.52 17.10 29.42
N ALA A 25 -1.52 17.81 28.88
CA ALA A 25 -1.98 19.06 29.47
C ALA A 25 -2.90 18.82 30.69
N PRO A 26 -2.79 19.65 31.74
CA PRO A 26 -3.53 19.46 32.99
C PRO A 26 -5.04 19.69 32.82
N ALA A 27 -5.46 20.48 31.82
CA ALA A 27 -6.86 20.85 31.60
C ALA A 27 -7.21 20.85 30.10
N ASP A 28 -8.51 20.83 29.83
CA ASP A 28 -9.03 21.10 28.49
C ASP A 28 -8.84 22.57 28.14
N VAL A 29 -8.53 22.85 26.88
CA VAL A 29 -8.15 24.17 26.38
C VAL A 29 -9.14 24.58 25.30
N LEU A 30 -9.42 25.89 25.18
CA LEU A 30 -10.24 26.41 24.11
C LEU A 30 -9.35 26.80 22.92
N ALA A 31 -9.63 26.24 21.74
CA ALA A 31 -8.96 26.58 20.50
C ALA A 31 -9.94 27.29 19.55
N GLN A 32 -9.47 28.34 18.87
CA GLN A 32 -10.24 29.03 17.84
C GLN A 32 -10.32 28.14 16.60
N ALA A 33 -11.53 27.86 16.12
CA ALA A 33 -11.72 27.05 14.93
C ALA A 33 -11.50 27.93 13.69
N THR A 34 -10.64 27.48 12.78
CA THR A 34 -10.52 28.11 11.47
C THR A 34 -11.75 27.84 10.62
N TRP A 35 -11.98 28.66 9.60
CA TRP A 35 -13.13 28.58 8.69
C TRP A 35 -13.22 27.28 7.88
N GLN A 36 -12.16 26.47 7.87
CA GLN A 36 -12.10 25.17 7.19
C GLN A 36 -12.43 23.97 8.10
N LEU A 37 -12.53 24.19 9.42
CA LEU A 37 -12.86 23.13 10.36
C LEU A 37 -14.35 22.83 10.38
N ASP A 38 -14.66 21.55 10.28
CA ASP A 38 -16.00 21.09 9.97
C ASP A 38 -16.22 19.65 10.43
N GLY A 39 -17.46 19.29 10.72
CA GLY A 39 -17.82 17.96 11.23
C GLY A 39 -17.21 17.64 12.60
N VAL A 40 -16.63 18.63 13.28
CA VAL A 40 -15.98 18.44 14.56
C VAL A 40 -17.05 18.11 15.61
N THR A 41 -16.99 16.89 16.11
CA THR A 41 -17.78 16.41 17.25
C THR A 41 -16.83 16.04 18.38
N THR A 42 -17.36 15.73 19.56
CA THR A 42 -16.54 15.24 20.68
C THR A 42 -15.84 13.94 20.29
N GLY A 43 -14.52 13.88 20.47
CA GLY A 43 -13.70 12.70 20.18
C GLY A 43 -12.89 12.76 18.88
N CYS A 44 -13.18 13.73 17.99
CA CYS A 44 -12.38 13.98 16.80
C CYS A 44 -10.94 14.39 17.15
N GLN A 45 -10.01 14.06 16.26
CA GLN A 45 -8.64 14.55 16.33
C GLN A 45 -8.52 15.83 15.51
N VAL A 46 -7.84 16.83 16.05
CA VAL A 46 -7.58 18.11 15.37
C VAL A 46 -6.12 18.52 15.52
N LEU A 47 -5.58 19.18 14.49
CA LEU A 47 -4.28 19.84 14.56
C LEU A 47 -4.45 21.26 15.11
N LEU A 48 -3.63 21.60 16.09
CA LEU A 48 -3.55 22.93 16.68
C LEU A 48 -2.28 23.64 16.22
N ALA A 49 -2.40 24.90 15.86
CA ALA A 49 -1.29 25.82 15.63
C ALA A 49 -1.33 26.94 16.67
N SER A 50 -0.15 27.39 17.13
CA SER A 50 -0.04 28.59 17.97
C SER A 50 0.40 29.77 17.13
N GLN A 51 -0.42 30.82 17.08
CA GLN A 51 -0.08 32.07 16.41
C GLN A 51 -0.72 33.26 17.13
N GLY A 52 0.04 34.34 17.30
CA GLY A 52 -0.45 35.56 17.93
C GLY A 52 -0.92 35.36 19.38
N GLY A 53 -0.33 34.41 20.10
CA GLY A 53 -0.72 34.06 21.48
C GLY A 53 -2.05 33.30 21.60
N ARG A 54 -2.61 32.83 20.49
CA ARG A 54 -3.85 32.04 20.45
C ARG A 54 -3.57 30.64 19.90
N LEU A 55 -4.35 29.67 20.39
CA LEU A 55 -4.41 28.34 19.80
C LEU A 55 -5.50 28.30 18.74
N TRP A 56 -5.13 27.85 17.55
CA TRP A 56 -6.00 27.70 16.40
C TRP A 56 -6.15 26.23 16.08
N ALA A 57 -7.37 25.73 16.04
CA ALA A 57 -7.66 24.43 15.44
C ALA A 57 -7.73 24.64 13.92
N VAL A 58 -6.79 24.06 13.19
CA VAL A 58 -6.53 24.37 11.77
C VAL A 58 -6.93 23.25 10.81
N ALA A 59 -7.04 22.01 11.30
CA ALA A 59 -7.43 20.87 10.49
C ALA A 59 -8.06 19.77 11.35
N LEU A 60 -9.05 19.06 10.79
CA LEU A 60 -9.52 17.79 11.32
C LEU A 60 -8.59 16.70 10.82
N VAL A 61 -8.22 15.76 11.69
CA VAL A 61 -7.47 14.57 11.31
C VAL A 61 -8.49 13.44 11.13
N GLY A 62 -8.96 13.22 9.89
CA GLY A 62 -10.03 12.27 9.55
C GLY A 62 -11.03 12.82 8.51
N ALA A 63 -12.17 12.13 8.31
CA ALA A 63 -13.17 12.49 7.29
C ALA A 63 -13.91 13.82 7.56
N LYS A 64 -14.10 14.64 6.51
CA LYS A 64 -14.63 16.02 6.53
C LYS A 64 -16.17 16.06 6.55
N GLY A 65 -16.75 16.95 7.36
CA GLY A 65 -18.19 17.32 7.37
C GLY A 65 -18.57 18.44 6.39
N ALA A 66 -19.74 19.09 6.56
CA ALA A 66 -20.24 20.19 5.71
C ALA A 66 -20.28 21.59 6.39
N LYS A 67 -19.76 22.61 5.68
CA LYS A 67 -19.21 23.89 6.19
C LYS A 67 -20.11 24.63 7.21
N PRO A 68 -19.58 25.07 8.37
CA PRO A 68 -20.30 25.98 9.26
C PRO A 68 -20.38 27.41 8.71
N GLN A 69 -21.50 28.09 8.96
CA GLN A 69 -21.67 29.51 8.66
C GLN A 69 -21.26 30.37 9.88
N GLY A 70 -20.29 31.28 9.68
CA GLY A 70 -19.85 32.26 10.68
C GLY A 70 -18.34 32.19 10.97
N GLY A 71 -17.60 33.27 10.68
CA GLY A 71 -16.17 33.41 10.97
C GLY A 71 -15.90 34.54 11.96
N VAL A 72 -14.78 34.47 12.67
CA VAL A 72 -14.28 35.55 13.55
C VAL A 72 -13.23 36.34 12.78
N ASP A 73 -13.30 37.68 12.81
CA ASP A 73 -12.34 38.54 12.12
C ASP A 73 -10.93 38.39 12.71
N GLY A 74 -9.99 38.00 11.85
CA GLY A 74 -8.56 37.86 12.17
C GLY A 74 -7.81 37.14 11.04
N GLU A 75 -6.55 37.52 10.83
CA GLU A 75 -5.67 36.84 9.85
C GLU A 75 -5.26 35.48 10.42
N ALA A 76 -5.83 34.41 9.86
CA ALA A 76 -5.53 33.05 10.23
C ALA A 76 -4.09 32.69 9.82
N PRO A 77 -3.45 31.70 10.49
CA PRO A 77 -2.20 31.15 10.01
C PRO A 77 -2.30 30.65 8.58
N ASP A 78 -1.21 30.78 7.83
CA ASP A 78 -1.02 30.01 6.60
C ASP A 78 -1.19 28.54 6.96
N LEU A 79 -2.17 27.93 6.29
CA LEU A 79 -2.51 26.54 6.49
C LEU A 79 -1.37 25.68 5.93
N PRO A 80 -1.11 24.50 6.53
CA PRO A 80 -0.45 23.45 5.76
C PRO A 80 -1.31 23.15 4.52
N PRO A 81 -0.70 22.79 3.37
CA PRO A 81 -1.44 22.43 2.17
C PRO A 81 -2.57 21.46 2.51
N GLU A 82 -3.76 21.72 1.94
CA GLU A 82 -4.97 20.98 2.21
C GLU A 82 -4.74 19.47 2.02
N MET A 83 -4.76 18.72 3.12
CA MET A 83 -4.76 17.26 3.08
C MET A 83 -6.19 16.75 2.92
N VAL A 84 -6.78 17.05 1.77
CA VAL A 84 -8.03 16.42 1.34
C VAL A 84 -7.69 15.36 0.29
N GLY A 85 -7.74 14.11 0.74
CA GLY A 85 -7.39 12.93 -0.02
C GLY A 85 -6.89 11.87 0.96
N GLY A 86 -7.19 10.59 0.72
CA GLY A 86 -6.55 9.53 1.50
C GLY A 86 -5.02 9.72 1.52
N TRP A 87 -4.36 9.20 2.56
CA TRP A 87 -2.90 9.14 2.50
C TRP A 87 -2.54 8.16 1.39
N GLY A 88 -1.99 8.69 0.31
CA GLY A 88 -1.47 7.91 -0.81
C GLY A 88 0.04 7.87 -0.75
N GLY A 89 0.64 6.75 -1.14
CA GLY A 89 2.09 6.64 -1.21
C GLY A 89 2.52 5.53 -2.15
N GLU A 90 3.76 5.63 -2.58
CA GLU A 90 4.46 4.54 -3.26
C GLU A 90 5.31 3.80 -2.25
N SER A 91 5.29 2.48 -2.30
CA SER A 91 6.16 1.63 -1.50
C SER A 91 6.68 0.49 -2.36
N THR A 92 7.89 0.04 -2.05
CA THR A 92 8.45 -1.20 -2.61
C THR A 92 8.41 -2.29 -1.54
N LEU A 93 7.87 -3.44 -1.90
CA LEU A 93 7.78 -4.62 -1.05
C LEU A 93 8.63 -5.75 -1.64
N VAL A 94 9.60 -6.19 -0.85
CA VAL A 94 10.38 -7.41 -1.13
C VAL A 94 9.53 -8.63 -0.73
N PRO A 95 9.57 -9.72 -1.49
CA PRO A 95 8.87 -10.95 -1.13
C PRO A 95 9.33 -11.45 0.25
N SER A 96 8.35 -11.80 1.10
CA SER A 96 8.63 -12.48 2.37
C SER A 96 9.11 -13.91 2.16
N TRP A 97 8.76 -14.49 1.02
CA TRP A 97 9.18 -15.81 0.60
C TRP A 97 9.03 -15.95 -0.91
N SER A 98 9.98 -16.63 -1.56
CA SER A 98 9.92 -17.01 -2.96
C SER A 98 10.54 -18.40 -3.17
N GLY A 99 10.09 -19.10 -4.21
CA GLY A 99 10.62 -20.42 -4.53
C GLY A 99 9.95 -21.09 -5.73
N THR A 100 10.51 -22.24 -6.11
CA THR A 100 10.04 -23.05 -7.23
C THR A 100 9.44 -24.36 -6.77
N TRP A 101 8.22 -24.66 -7.20
CA TRP A 101 7.59 -25.96 -7.03
C TRP A 101 7.99 -26.89 -8.17
N ARG A 102 8.47 -28.08 -7.84
CA ARG A 102 8.89 -29.10 -8.80
C ARG A 102 8.54 -30.49 -8.26
N ALA A 103 7.88 -31.30 -9.07
CA ALA A 103 7.61 -32.71 -8.77
C ALA A 103 6.95 -32.99 -7.40
N GLY A 104 6.10 -32.09 -6.91
CA GLY A 104 5.34 -32.29 -5.67
C GLY A 104 5.99 -31.73 -4.41
N SER A 105 7.08 -30.96 -4.53
CA SER A 105 7.66 -30.22 -3.40
C SER A 105 8.25 -28.87 -3.83
N TRP A 106 8.45 -27.99 -2.85
CA TRP A 106 9.24 -26.79 -3.03
C TRP A 106 10.72 -27.15 -3.09
N ARG A 107 11.41 -26.58 -4.05
CA ARG A 107 12.87 -26.58 -4.11
C ARG A 107 13.43 -25.81 -2.92
N THR A 108 14.50 -26.34 -2.34
CA THR A 108 15.21 -25.75 -1.20
C THR A 108 16.59 -25.22 -1.57
N ASP A 109 17.01 -25.46 -2.82
CA ASP A 109 18.34 -25.13 -3.33
C ASP A 109 18.44 -23.74 -3.95
N THR A 110 17.31 -23.10 -4.26
CA THR A 110 17.27 -21.74 -4.83
C THR A 110 15.95 -21.03 -4.48
N GLN A 111 16.00 -19.70 -4.48
CA GLN A 111 14.83 -18.81 -4.44
C GLN A 111 14.39 -18.37 -5.84
N ASP A 112 15.11 -18.77 -6.89
CA ASP A 112 14.75 -18.47 -8.26
C ASP A 112 13.37 -19.04 -8.59
N LEU A 113 12.62 -18.26 -9.36
CA LEU A 113 11.34 -18.68 -9.88
C LEU A 113 11.56 -19.33 -11.23
N VAL A 114 11.10 -20.56 -11.39
CA VAL A 114 11.24 -21.30 -12.64
C VAL A 114 9.85 -21.58 -13.21
N GLN A 115 9.66 -21.29 -14.49
CA GLN A 115 8.52 -21.78 -15.26
C GLN A 115 8.98 -22.81 -16.30
N GLY A 116 8.09 -23.71 -16.70
CA GLY A 116 8.37 -24.73 -17.71
C GLY A 116 9.30 -25.84 -17.20
N ASP A 117 9.83 -26.64 -18.12
CA ASP A 117 10.78 -27.73 -17.80
C ASP A 117 12.20 -27.37 -18.30
N PRO A 118 13.07 -26.82 -17.43
CA PRO A 118 14.45 -26.50 -17.81
C PRO A 118 15.39 -27.72 -17.80
N GLY A 119 14.88 -28.96 -17.72
CA GLY A 119 15.69 -30.18 -17.68
C GLY A 119 15.60 -30.90 -16.33
N GLY A 120 14.38 -31.23 -15.91
CA GLY A 120 14.16 -31.83 -14.61
C GLY A 120 12.71 -32.14 -14.23
N GLY A 121 11.77 -31.89 -15.14
CA GLY A 121 10.34 -31.90 -14.88
C GLY A 121 9.77 -30.50 -14.76
N THR A 122 8.48 -30.37 -15.05
CA THR A 122 7.75 -29.10 -15.05
C THR A 122 7.87 -28.40 -13.70
N CYS A 123 8.27 -27.14 -13.76
CA CYS A 123 8.44 -26.25 -12.63
C CYS A 123 7.48 -25.07 -12.72
N THR A 124 7.09 -24.56 -11.55
CA THR A 124 6.33 -23.33 -11.42
C THR A 124 6.88 -22.52 -10.24
N GLY A 125 7.15 -21.23 -10.46
CA GLY A 125 7.72 -20.35 -9.45
C GLY A 125 6.66 -19.46 -8.81
N ALA A 126 6.82 -19.14 -7.52
CA ALA A 126 5.97 -18.18 -6.82
C ALA A 126 6.73 -17.31 -5.83
N ALA A 127 6.25 -16.08 -5.68
CA ALA A 127 6.63 -15.13 -4.64
C ALA A 127 5.40 -14.71 -3.83
N PHE A 128 5.59 -14.52 -2.52
CA PHE A 128 4.55 -14.17 -1.55
C PHE A 128 5.03 -13.04 -0.65
N TRP A 129 4.11 -12.14 -0.32
CA TRP A 129 4.38 -10.97 0.52
C TRP A 129 3.56 -11.02 1.81
N PRO A 130 3.96 -10.28 2.86
CA PRO A 130 3.27 -10.29 4.14
C PRO A 130 1.80 -9.88 3.99
N ALA A 131 0.89 -10.64 4.62
CA ALA A 131 -0.55 -10.37 4.57
C ALA A 131 -0.96 -8.97 5.10
N SER A 132 -0.12 -8.34 5.92
CA SER A 132 -0.31 -7.00 6.49
C SER A 132 0.29 -5.87 5.65
N ALA A 133 0.96 -6.15 4.54
CA ALA A 133 1.65 -5.14 3.73
C ALA A 133 0.70 -4.33 2.84
N TRP A 134 -0.57 -4.74 2.74
CA TRP A 134 -1.50 -4.21 1.74
C TRP A 134 -2.46 -3.20 2.35
N GLY A 135 -2.26 -1.91 2.02
CA GLY A 135 -3.34 -0.93 2.05
C GLY A 135 -4.31 -1.16 0.89
N THR A 136 -5.24 -0.22 0.64
CA THR A 136 -6.01 -0.30 -0.61
C THR A 136 -5.07 -0.02 -1.77
N LEU A 137 -4.84 -1.04 -2.60
CA LEU A 137 -3.96 -0.92 -3.76
C LEU A 137 -4.67 -0.21 -4.91
N ARG A 138 -3.98 0.75 -5.52
CA ARG A 138 -4.43 1.51 -6.70
C ARG A 138 -3.62 1.19 -7.96
N GLY A 139 -2.40 0.75 -7.76
CA GLY A 139 -1.53 0.22 -8.80
C GLY A 139 -0.53 -0.72 -8.16
N ALA A 140 -0.10 -1.72 -8.91
CA ALA A 140 1.03 -2.54 -8.52
C ALA A 140 1.76 -3.07 -9.75
N ASP A 141 3.08 -3.16 -9.66
CA ASP A 141 3.92 -3.69 -10.73
C ASP A 141 5.11 -4.46 -10.16
N LEU A 142 5.59 -5.43 -10.94
CA LEU A 142 6.69 -6.31 -10.58
C LEU A 142 7.89 -6.04 -11.46
N THR A 143 9.06 -5.88 -10.86
CA THR A 143 10.31 -5.91 -11.61
C THR A 143 10.78 -7.36 -11.73
N LEU A 144 10.92 -7.86 -12.97
CA LEU A 144 11.41 -9.20 -13.26
C LEU A 144 12.73 -9.14 -13.99
N THR A 145 13.72 -9.88 -13.52
CA THR A 145 14.99 -10.09 -14.23
C THR A 145 15.11 -11.53 -14.67
N ARG A 146 15.32 -11.76 -15.97
CA ARG A 146 15.53 -13.09 -16.51
C ARG A 146 16.98 -13.53 -16.33
N LEU A 147 17.15 -14.62 -15.60
CA LEU A 147 18.45 -15.25 -15.36
C LEU A 147 18.84 -16.20 -16.50
N ALA A 148 20.12 -16.55 -16.54
CA ALA A 148 20.62 -17.56 -17.45
C ALA A 148 20.11 -18.96 -17.05
N GLY A 149 19.61 -19.71 -18.04
CA GLY A 149 19.09 -21.07 -17.87
C GLY A 149 17.73 -21.29 -18.54
N GLY A 150 17.38 -22.55 -18.78
CA GLY A 150 16.20 -22.92 -19.56
C GLY A 150 16.41 -22.69 -21.07
N THR A 151 15.43 -22.08 -21.74
CA THR A 151 15.51 -21.81 -23.18
C THR A 151 16.55 -20.72 -23.46
N SER A 152 17.31 -20.80 -24.55
CA SER A 152 18.27 -19.75 -24.92
C SER A 152 17.62 -18.54 -25.61
N GLY A 153 16.49 -18.75 -26.29
CA GLY A 153 15.72 -17.69 -26.96
C GLY A 153 14.79 -16.91 -26.03
N PRO A 154 14.10 -15.87 -26.55
CA PRO A 154 13.09 -15.13 -25.80
C PRO A 154 12.02 -16.07 -25.21
N ALA A 155 11.62 -15.82 -23.97
CA ALA A 155 10.66 -16.66 -23.25
C ALA A 155 9.45 -15.82 -22.83
N PRO A 156 8.25 -16.13 -23.33
CA PRO A 156 7.03 -15.52 -22.82
C PRO A 156 6.78 -16.01 -21.40
N LEU A 157 6.45 -15.09 -20.50
CA LEU A 157 6.05 -15.39 -19.13
C LEU A 157 4.53 -15.35 -19.02
N THR A 158 3.96 -16.17 -18.13
CA THR A 158 2.54 -16.07 -17.75
C THR A 158 2.41 -15.89 -16.25
N MET A 159 1.72 -14.83 -15.83
CA MET A 159 1.50 -14.51 -14.42
C MET A 159 0.37 -15.39 -13.91
N ALA A 160 0.48 -15.82 -12.66
CA ALA A 160 -0.61 -16.47 -11.94
C ALA A 160 -0.89 -15.73 -10.63
N LEU A 161 -2.14 -15.40 -10.37
CA LEU A 161 -2.59 -14.95 -9.05
C LEU A 161 -2.81 -16.18 -8.17
N LEU A 162 -2.15 -16.24 -7.02
CA LEU A 162 -2.18 -17.43 -6.16
C LEU A 162 -3.01 -17.20 -4.89
N ALA A 163 -3.79 -18.21 -4.52
CA ALA A 163 -4.58 -18.20 -3.30
C ALA A 163 -3.68 -18.35 -2.06
N GLY A 164 -3.96 -17.57 -1.02
CA GLY A 164 -3.32 -17.73 0.29
C GLY A 164 -1.78 -17.54 0.31
N PRO A 165 -1.15 -17.79 1.46
CA PRO A 165 0.31 -17.67 1.64
C PRO A 165 1.05 -18.91 1.12
N ALA A 166 2.39 -18.85 1.14
CA ALA A 166 3.23 -20.03 0.95
C ALA A 166 2.87 -21.14 1.95
N GLY A 167 2.80 -22.39 1.49
CA GLY A 167 2.42 -23.54 2.30
C GLY A 167 3.08 -24.82 1.80
N GLU A 168 2.67 -25.98 2.29
CA GLU A 168 3.27 -27.27 1.93
C GLU A 168 2.91 -27.75 0.51
N VAL A 169 1.92 -27.12 -0.12
CA VAL A 169 1.44 -27.47 -1.46
C VAL A 169 1.44 -26.25 -2.38
N TRP A 170 1.52 -26.49 -3.69
CA TRP A 170 1.32 -25.44 -4.68
C TRP A 170 -0.08 -24.84 -4.53
N PRO A 171 -0.24 -23.51 -4.39
CA PRO A 171 -1.54 -22.93 -4.18
C PRO A 171 -2.43 -22.94 -5.42
N ALA A 172 -3.74 -22.82 -5.20
CA ALA A 172 -4.71 -22.70 -6.28
C ALA A 172 -4.45 -21.42 -7.11
N VAL A 173 -4.46 -21.56 -8.44
CA VAL A 173 -4.39 -20.44 -9.38
C VAL A 173 -5.78 -19.81 -9.49
N LEU A 174 -5.88 -18.54 -9.10
CA LEU A 174 -7.13 -17.77 -9.07
C LEU A 174 -7.40 -17.01 -10.37
N ALA A 175 -6.34 -16.67 -11.10
CA ALA A 175 -6.37 -15.98 -12.39
C ALA A 175 -4.99 -16.09 -13.04
N THR A 176 -4.94 -15.89 -14.36
CA THR A 176 -3.69 -15.77 -15.12
C THR A 176 -3.71 -14.54 -16.01
N ALA A 177 -2.53 -14.03 -16.35
CA ALA A 177 -2.35 -12.93 -17.29
C ALA A 177 -1.09 -13.14 -18.11
N ASP A 178 -1.09 -12.69 -19.36
CA ASP A 178 0.10 -12.73 -20.20
C ASP A 178 1.15 -11.73 -19.71
N GLY A 179 2.42 -12.10 -19.92
CA GLY A 179 3.57 -11.36 -19.45
C GLY A 179 4.51 -10.87 -20.51
N PRO A 180 5.56 -10.14 -20.09
CA PRO A 180 6.61 -9.76 -20.99
C PRO A 180 7.29 -11.01 -21.54
N THR A 181 7.75 -10.91 -22.78
CA THR A 181 8.69 -11.87 -23.35
C THR A 181 10.09 -11.35 -23.11
N LEU A 182 10.85 -12.02 -22.25
CA LEU A 182 12.19 -11.58 -21.86
C LEU A 182 13.26 -12.36 -22.60
N THR A 183 14.41 -11.77 -22.91
CA THR A 183 15.64 -12.48 -23.26
C THR A 183 16.55 -12.64 -22.04
N VAL A 184 17.55 -13.52 -22.09
CA VAL A 184 18.43 -13.77 -20.94
C VAL A 184 19.20 -12.48 -20.60
N GLY A 185 19.13 -12.06 -19.34
CA GLY A 185 19.72 -10.82 -18.85
C GLY A 185 18.79 -9.60 -18.93
N ASP A 186 17.62 -9.72 -19.57
CA ASP A 186 16.66 -8.61 -19.60
C ASP A 186 15.96 -8.44 -18.26
N THR A 187 15.68 -7.18 -17.95
CA THR A 187 14.77 -6.77 -16.87
C THR A 187 13.56 -6.07 -17.47
N ALA A 188 12.36 -6.39 -16.99
CA ALA A 188 11.14 -5.69 -17.37
C ALA A 188 10.23 -5.45 -16.18
N ILE A 189 9.36 -4.45 -16.32
CA ILE A 189 8.25 -4.18 -15.41
C ILE A 189 7.04 -4.93 -15.92
N TRP A 190 6.32 -5.57 -15.00
CA TRP A 190 5.08 -6.29 -15.28
C TRP A 190 3.96 -5.76 -14.41
N ASP A 191 3.05 -5.02 -15.03
CA ASP A 191 1.89 -4.45 -14.36
C ASP A 191 0.96 -5.55 -13.86
N ILE A 192 0.56 -5.46 -12.59
CA ILE A 192 -0.46 -6.32 -12.01
C ILE A 192 -1.82 -5.88 -12.57
N PRO A 193 -2.63 -6.80 -13.13
CA PRO A 193 -3.97 -6.45 -13.62
C PRO A 193 -4.85 -5.83 -12.52
N ASP A 194 -5.56 -4.73 -12.85
CA ASP A 194 -6.42 -4.01 -11.90
C ASP A 194 -7.42 -4.90 -11.16
N GLY A 195 -7.95 -5.94 -11.84
CA GLY A 195 -8.88 -6.90 -11.25
C GLY A 195 -8.29 -7.77 -10.13
N TRP A 196 -6.96 -7.79 -9.98
CA TRP A 196 -6.25 -8.55 -8.96
C TRP A 196 -6.00 -7.72 -7.71
N LEU A 197 -5.86 -6.39 -7.84
CA LEU A 197 -5.54 -5.47 -6.75
C LEU A 197 -6.51 -5.59 -5.55
N PRO A 198 -7.85 -5.69 -5.74
CA PRO A 198 -8.78 -5.89 -4.61
C PRO A 198 -8.61 -7.25 -3.92
N ARG A 199 -8.16 -8.28 -4.64
CA ARG A 199 -7.94 -9.63 -4.10
C ARG A 199 -6.66 -9.70 -3.27
N LEU A 200 -5.61 -9.01 -3.73
CA LEU A 200 -4.37 -8.80 -2.96
C LEU A 200 -4.63 -7.96 -1.71
N THR A 201 -5.35 -6.83 -1.86
CA THR A 201 -5.75 -5.94 -0.76
C THR A 201 -6.54 -6.67 0.33
N SER A 202 -7.47 -7.55 -0.05
CA SER A 202 -8.32 -8.29 0.90
C SER A 202 -7.68 -9.55 1.47
N GLY A 203 -6.46 -9.91 1.04
CA GLY A 203 -5.78 -11.15 1.44
C GLY A 203 -6.40 -12.43 0.84
N LYS A 204 -7.33 -12.31 -0.11
CA LYS A 204 -7.87 -13.46 -0.87
C LYS A 204 -6.82 -14.08 -1.78
N ALA A 205 -5.88 -13.27 -2.25
CA ALA A 205 -4.66 -13.73 -2.90
C ALA A 205 -3.46 -13.35 -2.03
N GLY A 206 -2.48 -14.25 -1.90
CA GLY A 206 -1.29 -14.01 -1.07
C GLY A 206 0.03 -14.05 -1.83
N GLY A 207 0.00 -14.40 -3.12
CA GLY A 207 1.20 -14.46 -3.94
C GLY A 207 0.96 -14.32 -5.43
N ILE A 208 2.06 -14.12 -6.14
CA ILE A 208 2.13 -14.06 -7.60
C ILE A 208 3.09 -15.15 -8.06
N GLY A 209 2.66 -15.93 -9.05
CA GLY A 209 3.45 -16.99 -9.66
C GLY A 209 3.81 -16.70 -11.11
N ILE A 210 4.84 -17.40 -11.57
CA ILE A 210 5.15 -17.56 -12.99
C ILE A 210 4.86 -19.01 -13.39
N VAL A 211 3.94 -19.18 -14.33
CA VAL A 211 3.49 -20.47 -14.86
C VAL A 211 3.76 -20.49 -16.36
N GLY A 212 3.89 -21.68 -16.94
CA GLY A 212 4.01 -21.79 -18.38
C GLY A 212 4.75 -23.04 -18.83
N ALA A 213 4.74 -23.28 -20.13
CA ALA A 213 5.46 -24.38 -20.74
C ALA A 213 6.89 -24.00 -21.14
N THR A 214 7.14 -22.73 -21.47
CA THR A 214 8.44 -22.28 -21.98
C THR A 214 9.44 -22.14 -20.82
N PRO A 215 10.56 -22.91 -20.84
CA PRO A 215 11.53 -22.87 -19.76
C PRO A 215 12.16 -21.49 -19.58
N ALA A 216 11.99 -20.89 -18.41
CA ALA A 216 12.64 -19.64 -18.02
C ALA A 216 12.91 -19.63 -16.52
N ILE A 217 13.97 -18.92 -16.14
CA ILE A 217 14.38 -18.70 -14.76
C ILE A 217 14.37 -17.20 -14.51
N ILE A 218 13.69 -16.79 -13.44
CA ILE A 218 13.53 -15.41 -13.02
C ILE A 218 14.13 -15.27 -11.62
N ASP A 219 14.79 -14.15 -11.38
CA ASP A 219 15.29 -13.81 -10.05
C ASP A 219 14.12 -13.59 -9.08
N GLY A 220 13.90 -14.58 -8.20
CA GLY A 220 12.82 -14.55 -7.23
C GLY A 220 13.16 -13.83 -5.94
N ALA A 221 14.44 -13.54 -5.67
CA ALA A 221 14.86 -12.80 -4.48
C ALA A 221 14.66 -11.30 -4.67
N HIS A 222 14.78 -10.82 -5.91
CA HIS A 222 14.62 -9.42 -6.32
C HIS A 222 13.33 -9.15 -7.10
N MET A 223 12.31 -9.98 -6.88
CA MET A 223 10.97 -9.77 -7.44
C MET A 223 10.24 -8.68 -6.64
N ASP A 224 10.77 -7.46 -6.73
CA ASP A 224 10.27 -6.31 -6.00
C ASP A 224 8.89 -5.91 -6.53
N LEU A 225 7.94 -5.79 -5.61
CA LEU A 225 6.61 -5.33 -5.92
C LEU A 225 6.47 -3.87 -5.54
N HIS A 226 6.26 -3.04 -6.55
CA HIS A 226 6.01 -1.63 -6.38
C HIS A 226 4.51 -1.44 -6.25
N ILE A 227 4.07 -0.70 -5.23
CA ILE A 227 2.66 -0.47 -4.96
C ILE A 227 2.35 1.00 -4.81
N GLY A 228 1.29 1.45 -5.48
CA GLY A 228 0.57 2.65 -5.12
C GLY A 228 -0.54 2.28 -4.14
N TRP A 229 -0.50 2.79 -2.92
CA TRP A 229 -1.53 2.53 -1.92
C TRP A 229 -2.25 3.81 -1.55
N GLU A 230 -3.52 3.68 -1.17
CA GLU A 230 -4.32 4.73 -0.56
C GLU A 230 -4.91 4.23 0.77
N ARG A 231 -4.82 5.03 1.82
CA ARG A 231 -5.58 4.85 3.05
C ARG A 231 -6.61 5.96 3.18
N THR A 232 -7.86 5.61 2.96
CA THR A 232 -9.00 6.40 3.43
C THR A 232 -9.10 6.24 4.95
N VAL A 233 -8.98 7.36 5.67
CA VAL A 233 -9.31 7.38 7.11
C VAL A 233 -10.83 7.38 7.20
N ALA A 234 -11.40 6.26 7.62
CA ALA A 234 -12.82 6.14 7.93
C ALA A 234 -13.19 6.95 9.17
#